data_AF-A0A7X9JXT2-F1
#
_entry.id   AF-A0A7X9JXT2-F1
#
_cell.length_a   1.000
_cell.length_b   1.000
_cell.length_c   1.000
_cell.angle_alpha   90.00
_cell.angle_beta   90.00
_cell.angle_gamma   90.00
#
_symmetry.space_group_name_H-M   'P 1'
#
loop_
_entity.id
_entity.type
_entity.pdbx_description
1 polymer ?
#
loop_
_entity_poly.entity_id
_entity_poly.type
_entity_poly.pdbx_seq_one_letter_code
_entity_poly.pdbx_strand_id
1 'polypeptide(L)'
;MEGWSEEEVKNKDLMAPCGLYCGVCGVYIATRDNNEKFRKAMGNLYGTKPDETVCLGCMQEAPAKQLYGYCRLCAIRNCVKNKGFYSCHQCADWPCAMIENFSLATGRRVMKNTIPVWREKVARYGDQKGSIEWARSVCERYHCPSCGKPLFRGAQRCRNCKTDVSENLDGKL
;
A
#
# COMPACT_ATOMS: atom_id res chain seq x y z
N MET A 1 0.33 1.61 17.02
CA MET A 1 -0.25 2.84 16.42
C MET A 1 -1.76 2.65 16.33
N GLU A 2 -2.60 3.68 16.45
CA GLU A 2 -4.04 3.46 16.19
C GLU A 2 -4.21 2.92 14.75
N GLY A 3 -5.02 1.87 14.57
CA GLY A 3 -5.28 1.28 13.24
C GLY A 3 -4.30 0.23 12.74
N TRP A 4 -3.09 0.10 13.32
CA TRP A 4 -2.10 -0.92 12.94
C TRP A 4 -1.31 -1.46 14.14
N SER A 5 -1.24 -2.79 14.22
CA SER A 5 -0.40 -3.48 15.20
C SER A 5 1.08 -3.52 14.77
N GLU A 6 2.00 -3.73 15.71
CA GLU A 6 3.43 -3.88 15.38
C GLU A 6 3.70 -5.12 14.51
N GLU A 7 2.98 -6.22 14.73
CA GLU A 7 3.11 -7.42 13.91
C GLU A 7 2.64 -7.18 12.48
N GLU A 8 1.60 -6.37 12.31
CA GLU A 8 1.15 -5.95 10.98
C GLU A 8 2.18 -5.07 10.28
N VAL A 9 2.80 -4.12 10.99
CA VAL A 9 3.87 -3.27 10.44
C VAL A 9 5.10 -4.08 10.00
N LYS A 10 5.42 -5.15 10.74
CA LYS A 10 6.54 -6.06 10.41
C LYS A 10 6.20 -7.06 9.30
N ASN A 11 4.93 -7.21 8.94
CA ASN A 11 4.49 -8.24 8.01
C ASN A 11 4.99 -7.98 6.58
N LYS A 12 5.94 -8.80 6.14
CA LYS A 12 6.54 -8.71 4.79
C LYS A 12 5.52 -8.94 3.68
N ASP A 13 4.44 -9.69 3.92
CA ASP A 13 3.40 -9.91 2.92
C ASP A 13 2.68 -8.60 2.53
N LEU A 14 2.71 -7.62 3.44
CA LEU A 14 2.11 -6.30 3.23
C LEU A 14 3.07 -5.31 2.56
N MET A 15 4.37 -5.63 2.46
CA MET A 15 5.40 -4.77 1.92
C MET A 15 5.37 -4.77 0.39
N ALA A 16 4.35 -4.11 -0.18
CA ALA A 16 4.15 -4.06 -1.62
C ALA A 16 5.40 -3.54 -2.35
N PRO A 17 5.89 -4.26 -3.37
CA PRO A 17 7.23 -4.04 -3.89
C PRO A 17 7.35 -2.71 -4.62
N CYS A 18 6.25 -2.15 -5.09
CA CYS A 18 6.18 -0.87 -5.76
C CYS A 18 6.13 0.34 -4.80
N GLY A 19 6.08 0.11 -3.48
CA GLY A 19 5.94 1.16 -2.47
C GLY A 19 4.49 1.50 -2.10
N LEU A 20 3.49 0.86 -2.73
CA LEU A 20 2.08 0.99 -2.39
C LEU A 20 1.70 0.08 -1.20
N TYR A 21 2.33 0.29 -0.04
CA TYR A 21 2.19 -0.55 1.16
C TYR A 21 0.77 -1.08 1.36
N CYS A 22 0.60 -2.39 1.52
CA CYS A 22 -0.71 -3.03 1.59
C CYS A 22 -1.43 -2.74 2.91
N GLY A 23 -0.71 -2.47 4.00
CA GLY A 23 -1.32 -2.15 5.30
C GLY A 23 -2.27 -0.95 5.24
N VAL A 24 -2.05 -0.04 4.28
CA VAL A 24 -2.90 1.15 4.05
C VAL A 24 -3.81 1.01 2.81
N CYS A 25 -3.87 -0.17 2.20
CA CYS A 25 -4.73 -0.45 1.05
C CYS A 25 -6.17 -0.70 1.50
N GLY A 26 -7.15 -0.04 0.88
CA GLY A 26 -8.56 -0.19 1.23
C GLY A 26 -9.08 -1.62 1.13
N VAL A 27 -8.65 -2.41 0.12
CA VAL A 27 -9.07 -3.82 -0.03
C VAL A 27 -8.54 -4.69 1.11
N TYR A 28 -7.27 -4.51 1.49
CA TYR A 28 -6.68 -5.25 2.60
C TYR A 28 -7.32 -4.84 3.94
N ILE A 29 -7.47 -3.53 4.20
CA ILE A 29 -8.13 -3.03 5.43
C ILE A 29 -9.56 -3.57 5.53
N ALA A 30 -10.33 -3.56 4.43
CA ALA A 30 -11.68 -4.11 4.41
C ALA A 30 -11.72 -5.61 4.74
N THR A 31 -10.70 -6.36 4.31
CA THR A 31 -10.55 -7.80 4.61
C THR A 31 -10.17 -8.00 6.08
N ARG A 32 -9.12 -7.32 6.54
CA ARG A 32 -8.58 -7.39 7.91
C ARG A 32 -9.63 -7.03 8.96
N ASP A 33 -10.40 -5.97 8.72
CA ASP A 33 -11.40 -5.47 9.67
C ASP A 33 -12.76 -6.20 9.53
N ASN A 34 -12.86 -7.21 8.64
CA ASN A 34 -14.11 -7.84 8.25
C ASN A 34 -15.24 -6.83 7.94
N ASN A 35 -14.91 -5.76 7.21
CA ASN A 35 -15.79 -4.62 7.00
C ASN A 35 -16.52 -4.72 5.67
N GLU A 36 -17.70 -5.34 5.67
CA GLU A 36 -18.47 -5.60 4.45
C GLU A 36 -18.87 -4.33 3.69
N LYS A 37 -19.27 -3.28 4.42
CA LYS A 37 -19.64 -2.00 3.83
C LYS A 37 -18.47 -1.38 3.07
N PHE A 38 -17.27 -1.42 3.66
CA PHE A 38 -16.08 -0.90 3.02
C PHE A 38 -15.61 -1.79 1.88
N ARG A 39 -15.73 -3.13 2.02
CA ARG A 39 -15.48 -4.11 0.96
C ARG A 39 -16.33 -3.84 -0.26
N LYS A 40 -17.64 -3.59 -0.08
CA LYS A 40 -18.56 -3.21 -1.17
C LYS A 40 -18.17 -1.88 -1.83
N ALA A 41 -17.77 -0.87 -1.04
CA ALA A 41 -17.31 0.40 -1.58
C ALA A 41 -16.04 0.26 -2.44
N MET A 42 -15.07 -0.54 -1.99
CA MET A 42 -13.87 -0.86 -2.79
C MET A 42 -14.21 -1.68 -4.03
N GLY A 43 -15.12 -2.66 -3.92
CA GLY A 43 -15.57 -3.47 -5.05
C GLY A 43 -16.22 -2.60 -6.14
N ASN A 44 -17.11 -1.68 -5.75
CA ASN A 44 -17.72 -0.73 -6.67
C ASN A 44 -16.68 0.18 -7.36
N LEU A 45 -15.68 0.66 -6.61
CA LEU A 45 -14.62 1.52 -7.14
C LEU A 45 -13.79 0.81 -8.23
N TYR A 46 -13.51 -0.48 -8.03
CA TYR A 46 -12.62 -1.26 -8.90
C TYR A 46 -13.35 -2.21 -9.87
N GLY A 47 -14.69 -2.23 -9.84
CA GLY A 47 -15.52 -3.08 -10.69
C GLY A 47 -15.47 -4.57 -10.32
N THR A 48 -15.26 -4.92 -9.04
CA THR A 48 -15.18 -6.30 -8.56
C THR A 48 -16.31 -6.64 -7.58
N LYS A 49 -16.75 -7.91 -7.55
CA LYS A 49 -17.75 -8.35 -6.56
C LYS A 49 -17.17 -8.30 -5.15
N PRO A 50 -17.99 -8.11 -4.09
CA PRO A 50 -17.49 -8.09 -2.71
C PRO A 50 -16.64 -9.31 -2.34
N ASP A 51 -17.06 -10.51 -2.74
CA ASP A 51 -16.35 -11.77 -2.43
C ASP A 51 -15.03 -11.92 -3.21
N GLU A 52 -14.86 -11.18 -4.29
CA GLU A 52 -13.61 -11.07 -5.05
C GLU A 52 -12.73 -9.92 -4.53
N THR A 53 -13.28 -9.04 -3.70
CA THR A 53 -12.62 -7.85 -3.15
C THR A 53 -12.01 -8.16 -1.78
N VAL A 54 -11.18 -9.21 -1.75
CA VAL A 54 -10.50 -9.68 -0.55
C VAL A 54 -9.01 -9.90 -0.79
N CYS A 55 -8.17 -9.58 0.20
CA CYS A 55 -6.71 -9.67 0.07
C CYS A 55 -6.01 -9.78 1.42
N LEU A 56 -4.93 -10.56 1.47
CA LEU A 56 -4.06 -10.71 2.65
C LEU A 56 -2.63 -10.15 2.45
N GLY A 57 -2.43 -9.31 1.43
CA GLY A 57 -1.12 -8.71 1.13
C GLY A 57 -0.57 -9.18 -0.22
N CYS A 58 0.11 -8.31 -0.96
CA CYS A 58 0.53 -8.67 -2.32
C CYS A 58 1.82 -9.48 -2.38
N MET A 59 2.64 -9.48 -1.32
CA MET A 59 3.93 -10.19 -1.30
C MET A 59 3.90 -11.54 -0.60
N GLN A 60 2.70 -12.07 -0.33
CA GLN A 60 2.50 -13.46 0.13
C GLN A 60 3.37 -14.45 -0.65
N GLU A 61 3.93 -15.39 0.09
CA GLU A 61 4.65 -16.55 -0.44
C GLU A 61 3.76 -17.35 -1.40
N ALA A 62 4.38 -18.09 -2.31
CA ALA A 62 3.66 -18.93 -3.26
C ALA A 62 3.42 -20.32 -2.65
N PRO A 63 2.20 -20.88 -2.75
CA PRO A 63 0.99 -20.27 -3.30
C PRO A 63 0.36 -19.24 -2.34
N ALA A 64 -0.12 -18.12 -2.88
CA ALA A 64 -0.75 -17.09 -2.07
C ALA A 64 -2.11 -17.56 -1.55
N LYS A 65 -2.39 -17.36 -0.26
CA LYS A 65 -3.65 -17.76 0.38
C LYS A 65 -4.84 -17.00 -0.19
N GLN A 66 -4.72 -15.66 -0.28
CA GLN A 66 -5.78 -14.81 -0.83
C GLN A 66 -5.20 -13.53 -1.43
N LEU A 67 -5.23 -13.42 -2.75
CA LEU A 67 -4.68 -12.29 -3.49
C LEU A 67 -5.74 -11.64 -4.37
N TYR A 68 -5.90 -10.32 -4.20
CA TYR A 68 -6.80 -9.52 -5.02
C TYR A 68 -6.42 -9.57 -6.51
N GLY A 69 -7.41 -9.59 -7.40
CA GLY A 69 -7.23 -9.82 -8.84
C GLY A 69 -6.18 -8.92 -9.49
N TYR A 70 -6.23 -7.61 -9.22
CA TYR A 70 -5.24 -6.65 -9.76
C TYR A 70 -3.81 -6.93 -9.26
N CYS A 71 -3.64 -7.39 -8.02
CA CYS A 71 -2.32 -7.75 -7.50
C CYS A 71 -1.82 -9.10 -8.06
N ARG A 72 -2.74 -10.00 -8.42
CA ARG A 72 -2.42 -11.29 -9.07
C ARG A 72 -1.83 -11.10 -10.46
N LEU A 73 -2.35 -10.13 -11.21
CA LEU A 73 -1.93 -9.81 -12.58
C LEU A 73 -0.88 -8.68 -12.65
N CYS A 74 -0.35 -8.23 -11.51
CA CYS A 74 0.52 -7.05 -11.45
C CYS A 74 1.91 -7.32 -12.06
N ALA A 75 2.19 -6.65 -13.19
CA ALA A 75 3.48 -6.74 -13.88
C ALA A 75 4.67 -6.26 -13.03
N ILE A 76 4.49 -5.22 -12.20
CA ILE A 76 5.57 -4.71 -11.33
C ILE A 76 5.97 -5.77 -10.28
N ARG A 77 4.99 -6.47 -9.71
CA ARG A 77 5.23 -7.56 -8.75
C ARG A 77 6.01 -8.70 -9.42
N ASN A 78 5.61 -9.10 -10.62
CA ASN A 78 6.29 -10.15 -11.38
C ASN A 78 7.72 -9.73 -11.75
N CYS A 79 7.93 -8.48 -12.17
CA CYS A 79 9.25 -7.92 -12.47
C CYS A 79 10.19 -8.01 -11.26
N VAL A 80 9.73 -7.59 -10.08
CA VAL A 80 10.53 -7.63 -8.84
C VAL A 80 10.89 -9.06 -8.46
N LYS A 81 9.93 -10.00 -8.52
CA LYS A 81 10.20 -11.43 -8.26
C LYS A 81 11.19 -12.03 -9.26
N ASN A 82 11.04 -11.75 -10.55
CA ASN A 82 11.92 -12.27 -11.60
C ASN A 82 13.35 -11.74 -11.49
N LYS A 83 13.53 -10.51 -10.97
CA LYS A 83 14.86 -9.94 -10.68
C LYS A 83 15.47 -10.46 -9.37
N GLY A 84 14.78 -11.31 -8.61
CA GLY A 84 15.22 -11.75 -7.29
C GLY A 84 15.19 -10.64 -6.22
N PHE A 85 14.46 -9.56 -6.48
CA PHE A 85 14.28 -8.46 -5.54
C PHE A 85 13.03 -8.70 -4.68
N TYR A 86 12.96 -8.05 -3.52
CA TYR A 86 11.74 -7.97 -2.70
C TYR A 86 11.03 -6.62 -2.85
N SER A 87 11.70 -5.59 -3.38
CA SER A 87 11.07 -4.31 -3.65
C SER A 87 11.84 -3.48 -4.69
N CYS A 88 11.13 -2.58 -5.37
CA CYS A 88 11.69 -1.63 -6.32
C CYS A 88 12.76 -0.71 -5.73
N HIS A 89 12.84 -0.56 -4.40
CA HIS A 89 13.90 0.23 -3.76
C HIS A 89 15.31 -0.34 -4.07
N GLN A 90 15.43 -1.64 -4.34
CA GLN A 90 16.68 -2.32 -4.73
C GLN A 90 17.06 -2.11 -6.22
N CYS A 91 16.12 -1.64 -7.04
CA CYS A 91 16.32 -1.54 -8.48
C CYS A 91 17.06 -0.24 -8.83
N ALA A 92 18.26 -0.34 -9.42
CA ALA A 92 19.03 0.82 -9.85
C ALA A 92 18.29 1.68 -10.89
N ASP A 93 17.52 1.05 -11.77
CA ASP A 93 16.76 1.72 -12.85
C ASP A 93 15.51 2.47 -12.36
N TRP A 94 15.25 2.54 -11.06
CA TRP A 94 14.04 3.19 -10.53
C TRP A 94 14.20 4.73 -10.49
N PRO A 95 13.19 5.51 -10.93
CA PRO A 95 11.90 5.06 -11.47
C PRO A 95 12.01 4.63 -12.94
N CYS A 96 11.59 3.40 -13.24
CA CYS A 96 11.61 2.87 -14.60
C CYS A 96 10.28 3.11 -15.34
N ALA A 97 10.22 2.75 -16.63
CA ALA A 97 9.03 2.93 -17.46
C ALA A 97 7.73 2.33 -16.88
N MET A 98 7.80 1.21 -16.14
CA MET A 98 6.62 0.62 -15.49
C MET A 98 6.04 1.54 -14.39
N ILE A 99 6.89 2.31 -13.72
CA ILE A 99 6.49 3.26 -12.68
C ILE A 99 6.05 4.57 -13.33
N GLU A 100 6.81 5.06 -14.30
CA GLU A 100 6.51 6.30 -15.03
C GLU A 100 5.17 6.23 -15.77
N ASN A 101 4.85 5.08 -16.37
CA ASN A 101 3.64 4.88 -17.17
C ASN A 101 2.51 4.18 -16.40
N PHE A 102 2.61 4.03 -15.08
CA PHE A 102 1.57 3.36 -14.30
C PHE A 102 0.24 4.09 -14.44
N SER A 103 -0.85 3.41 -14.82
CA SER A 103 -2.09 4.06 -15.26
C SER A 103 -2.76 4.95 -14.19
N LEU A 104 -2.73 4.54 -12.92
CA LEU A 104 -3.37 5.32 -11.85
C LEU A 104 -2.44 6.44 -11.36
N ALA A 105 -2.77 7.69 -11.68
CA ALA A 105 -1.98 8.86 -11.32
C ALA A 105 -1.69 8.96 -9.81
N THR A 106 -2.69 8.72 -8.97
CA THR A 106 -2.57 8.68 -7.52
C THR A 106 -1.57 7.59 -7.08
N GLY A 107 -1.69 6.37 -7.62
CA GLY A 107 -0.76 5.29 -7.33
C GLY A 107 0.66 5.63 -7.76
N ARG A 108 0.83 6.19 -8.96
CA ARG A 108 2.13 6.65 -9.47
C ARG A 108 2.78 7.68 -8.55
N ARG A 109 2.02 8.66 -8.09
CA ARG A 109 2.48 9.68 -7.12
C ARG A 109 2.94 9.04 -5.82
N VAL A 110 2.14 8.14 -5.25
CA VAL A 110 2.51 7.44 -4.00
C VAL A 110 3.77 6.61 -4.20
N MET A 111 3.89 5.83 -5.28
CA MET A 111 5.10 5.05 -5.58
C MET A 111 6.35 5.94 -5.64
N LYS A 112 6.27 7.07 -6.34
CA LYS A 112 7.36 8.05 -6.45
C LYS A 112 7.72 8.70 -5.12
N ASN A 113 6.76 8.82 -4.19
CA ASN A 113 7.01 9.36 -2.86
C ASN A 113 7.55 8.31 -1.88
N THR A 114 7.10 7.06 -1.94
CA THR A 114 7.36 6.07 -0.89
C THR A 114 8.61 5.22 -1.13
N ILE A 115 9.00 4.96 -2.39
CA ILE A 115 10.23 4.20 -2.68
C ILE A 115 11.51 4.93 -2.25
N PRO A 116 11.67 6.26 -2.47
CA PRO A 116 12.82 7.00 -1.96
C PRO A 116 12.92 6.94 -0.43
N VAL A 117 11.79 7.05 0.27
CA VAL A 117 11.74 6.91 1.73
C VAL A 117 12.17 5.50 2.14
N TRP A 118 11.76 4.46 1.42
CA TRP A 118 12.21 3.09 1.70
C TRP A 118 13.73 2.98 1.56
N ARG A 119 14.32 3.53 0.49
CA ARG A 119 15.78 3.58 0.30
C ARG A 119 16.47 4.29 1.45
N GLU A 120 15.96 5.44 1.88
CA GLU A 120 16.51 6.20 3.01
C GLU A 120 16.49 5.37 4.31
N LYS A 121 15.38 4.73 4.63
CA LYS A 121 15.26 3.90 5.84
C LYS A 121 16.19 2.68 5.79
N VAL A 122 16.32 2.04 4.62
CA VAL A 122 17.24 0.91 4.43
C VAL A 122 18.70 1.36 4.54
N ALA A 123 19.07 2.48 3.92
CA ALA A 123 20.42 3.04 4.05
C ALA A 123 20.77 3.36 5.51
N ARG A 124 19.80 3.85 6.30
CA ARG A 124 20.01 4.23 7.70
C ARG A 124 20.01 3.04 8.68
N TYR A 125 19.16 2.05 8.45
CA TYR A 125 18.86 1.00 9.44
C TYR A 125 19.17 -0.43 8.96
N GLY A 126 19.63 -0.60 7.72
CA GLY A 126 19.76 -1.91 7.06
C GLY A 126 18.43 -2.43 6.51
N ASP A 127 18.49 -3.49 5.70
CA ASP A 127 17.35 -3.99 4.92
C ASP A 127 16.11 -4.32 5.77
N GLN A 128 16.27 -5.15 6.80
CA GLN A 128 15.16 -5.64 7.60
C GLN A 128 14.53 -4.51 8.43
N LYS A 129 15.33 -3.82 9.24
CA LYS A 129 14.84 -2.74 10.11
C LYS A 129 14.38 -1.54 9.28
N GLY A 130 15.08 -1.20 8.21
CA GLY A 130 14.69 -0.12 7.29
C GLY A 130 13.35 -0.37 6.62
N SER A 131 13.04 -1.61 6.24
CA SER A 131 11.73 -1.96 5.68
C SER A 131 10.60 -1.85 6.70
N ILE A 132 10.85 -2.18 7.96
CA ILE A 132 9.89 -2.01 9.06
C ILE A 132 9.66 -0.51 9.34
N GLU A 133 10.74 0.28 9.43
CA GLU A 133 10.62 1.73 9.65
C GLU A 133 9.97 2.45 8.47
N TRP A 134 10.18 1.96 7.24
CA TRP A 134 9.46 2.43 6.07
C TRP A 134 7.96 2.14 6.20
N ALA A 135 7.57 0.89 6.47
CA ALA A 135 6.17 0.50 6.64
C ALA A 135 5.50 1.33 7.76
N ARG A 136 6.20 1.53 8.89
CA ARG A 136 5.73 2.38 9.99
C ARG A 136 5.50 3.81 9.54
N SER A 137 6.46 4.42 8.84
CA SER A 137 6.31 5.80 8.33
C SER A 137 5.15 5.95 7.35
N VAL A 138 4.85 4.90 6.58
CA VAL A 138 3.66 4.88 5.72
C VAL A 138 2.40 4.84 6.58
N CYS A 139 2.30 3.96 7.59
CA CYS A 139 1.16 3.95 8.52
C CYS A 139 0.96 5.32 9.20
N GLU A 140 2.02 5.98 9.66
CA GLU A 140 1.97 7.32 10.26
C GLU A 140 1.36 8.34 9.33
N ARG A 141 1.82 8.37 8.07
CA ARG A 141 1.30 9.26 7.03
C ARG A 141 -0.21 9.10 6.83
N TYR A 142 -0.74 7.89 6.95
CA TYR A 142 -2.17 7.61 6.76
C TYR A 142 -2.99 7.79 8.06
N HIS A 143 -2.72 8.84 8.81
CA HIS A 143 -3.61 9.37 9.85
C HIS A 143 -4.17 10.73 9.47
N CYS A 144 -5.40 11.00 9.88
CA CYS A 144 -6.00 12.31 9.65
C CYS A 144 -5.22 13.39 10.42
N PRO A 145 -4.75 14.46 9.77
CA PRO A 145 -4.00 15.51 10.44
C PRO A 145 -4.85 16.30 11.45
N SER A 146 -6.17 16.28 11.32
CA SER A 146 -7.08 17.03 12.18
C SER A 146 -7.53 16.25 13.42
N CYS A 147 -7.75 14.94 13.32
CA CYS A 147 -8.29 14.15 14.43
C CYS A 147 -7.50 12.88 14.76
N GLY A 148 -6.36 12.64 14.09
CA GLY A 148 -5.48 11.51 14.35
C GLY A 148 -6.06 10.13 14.04
N LYS A 149 -7.25 10.02 13.41
CA LYS A 149 -7.85 8.72 13.08
C LYS A 149 -7.21 8.09 11.85
N PRO A 150 -7.05 6.75 11.81
CA PRO A 150 -6.45 6.06 10.69
C PRO A 150 -7.31 6.19 9.42
N LEU A 151 -6.61 6.33 8.30
CA LEU A 151 -7.13 6.48 6.94
C LEU A 151 -6.62 5.35 6.05
N PHE A 152 -7.04 5.35 4.79
CA PHE A 152 -6.56 4.44 3.77
C PHE A 152 -6.03 5.24 2.57
N ARG A 153 -5.17 4.63 1.77
CA ARG A 153 -4.66 5.21 0.52
C ARG A 153 -5.81 5.54 -0.43
N GLY A 154 -5.84 6.79 -0.90
CA GLY A 154 -6.91 7.35 -1.73
C GLY A 154 -8.05 8.01 -0.96
N ALA A 155 -8.00 8.05 0.37
CA ALA A 155 -9.00 8.77 1.15
C ALA A 155 -9.04 10.27 0.75
N GLN A 156 -10.24 10.76 0.40
CA GLN A 156 -10.47 12.17 0.06
C GLN A 156 -10.95 12.99 1.27
N ARG A 157 -11.74 12.36 2.16
CA ARG A 157 -12.23 12.97 3.41
C ARG A 157 -12.08 12.00 4.57
N CYS A 158 -11.77 12.53 5.76
CA CYS A 158 -11.72 11.74 6.97
C CYS A 158 -13.12 11.23 7.35
N ARG A 159 -13.28 9.91 7.54
CA ARG A 159 -14.58 9.34 7.93
C ARG A 159 -15.07 9.81 9.31
N ASN A 160 -14.14 10.18 10.18
CA ASN A 160 -14.42 10.60 11.55
C ASN A 160 -14.80 12.09 11.63
N CYS A 161 -13.86 13.00 11.31
CA CYS A 161 -14.05 14.45 11.46
C CYS A 161 -14.46 15.18 10.18
N LYS A 162 -14.60 14.47 9.04
CA LYS A 162 -15.01 15.00 7.73
C LYS A 162 -14.06 15.99 7.05
N THR A 163 -12.95 16.36 7.69
CA THR A 163 -11.89 17.19 7.08
C THR A 163 -11.44 16.60 5.74
N ASP A 164 -11.27 17.46 4.74
CA ASP A 164 -10.66 17.09 3.47
C ASP A 164 -9.19 16.76 3.68
N VAL A 165 -8.76 15.62 3.13
CA VAL A 165 -7.39 15.10 3.27
C VAL A 165 -6.74 14.83 1.92
N SER A 166 -7.43 15.15 0.81
CA SER A 166 -6.99 14.82 -0.54
C SER A 166 -5.63 15.46 -0.86
N GLU A 167 -5.52 16.79 -0.68
CA GLU A 167 -4.29 17.55 -0.96
C GLU A 167 -3.11 17.15 -0.04
N ASN A 168 -3.41 16.74 1.21
CA ASN A 168 -2.39 16.39 2.20
C ASN A 168 -1.88 14.94 2.08
N LEU A 169 -2.59 14.07 1.35
CA LEU A 169 -2.24 12.65 1.23
C LEU A 169 -1.75 12.30 -0.17
N ASP A 170 -2.67 11.94 -1.06
CA ASP A 170 -2.36 11.32 -2.35
C ASP A 170 -2.78 12.19 -3.56
N GLY A 171 -3.37 13.36 -3.28
CA GLY A 171 -4.03 14.23 -4.24
C GLY A 171 -5.48 13.85 -4.50
N LYS A 172 -6.15 14.64 -5.32
CA LYS A 172 -7.50 14.35 -5.82
C LYS A 172 -7.46 13.17 -6.81
N LEU A 173 -8.54 12.38 -6.80
CA LEU A 173 -8.76 11.24 -7.70
C LEU A 173 -9.20 11.70 -9.08
#